data_AF-A0ABD4JKQ1-F1
#
_entry.id   AF-A0ABD4JKQ1-F1
#
_cell.length_a   1.000
_cell.length_b   1.000
_cell.length_c   1.000
_cell.angle_alpha   90.00
_cell.angle_beta   90.00
_cell.angle_gamma   90.00
#
_symmetry.space_group_name_H-M   'P 1'
#
loop_
_entity.id
_entity.type
_entity.pdbx_description
1 polymer ?
#
loop_
_entity_poly.entity_id
_entity_poly.type
_entity_poly.pdbx_seq_one_letter_code
_entity_poly.pdbx_strand_id
1 'polypeptide(L)'
;MRRVFKFILNFNKLVIASVMIACLAFAYLSTKLSIDASAETLLIENDPDLDAWRKISQRYISPNFLVIAYTPKTDLFDKQNLELIKNLSDELKQNSMIDGVLSILTVPLLQSVEGGLSGILKHTPTLADKDINLTKVKQEFQTSPLYSKNLISQDL
;
A
#
# COMPACT_ATOMS: atom_id res chain seq x y z
N MET A 1 28.03 -17.28 -49.08
CA MET A 1 28.45 -18.09 -47.90
C MET A 1 29.95 -18.36 -47.82
N ARG A 2 30.64 -18.89 -48.86
CA ARG A 2 32.07 -19.24 -48.80
C ARG A 2 33.02 -18.09 -48.39
N ARG A 3 32.74 -16.84 -48.76
CA ARG A 3 33.57 -15.66 -48.40
C ARG A 3 33.48 -15.30 -46.91
N VAL A 4 32.28 -15.34 -46.33
CA VAL A 4 32.04 -15.09 -44.90
C VAL A 4 32.70 -16.17 -44.04
N PHE A 5 32.59 -17.43 -44.47
CA PHE A 5 33.23 -18.55 -43.77
C PHE A 5 34.76 -18.45 -43.76
N LYS A 6 35.38 -18.09 -44.90
CA LYS A 6 36.83 -17.82 -44.97
C LYS A 6 37.25 -16.64 -44.09
N PHE A 7 36.42 -15.59 -44.01
CA PHE A 7 36.68 -14.44 -43.15
C PHE A 7 36.68 -14.81 -41.66
N ILE A 8 35.69 -15.61 -41.21
CA ILE A 8 35.60 -16.09 -39.83
C ILE A 8 36.80 -16.96 -39.46
N LEU A 9 37.24 -17.85 -40.36
CA LEU A 9 38.39 -18.72 -40.11
C LEU A 9 39.72 -17.95 -40.09
N ASN A 10 39.91 -16.98 -41.00
CA ASN A 10 41.15 -16.22 -41.09
C ASN A 10 41.31 -15.20 -39.96
N PHE A 11 40.22 -14.67 -39.41
CA PHE A 11 40.22 -13.67 -38.32
C PHE A 11 39.53 -14.18 -37.04
N ASN A 12 39.68 -15.47 -36.74
CA ASN A 12 38.98 -16.15 -35.64
C ASN A 12 39.08 -15.45 -34.28
N LYS A 13 40.27 -14.96 -33.88
CA LYS A 13 40.47 -14.24 -32.60
C LYS A 13 39.69 -12.92 -32.54
N LEU A 14 39.66 -12.17 -33.65
CA LEU A 14 38.91 -10.90 -33.74
C LEU A 14 37.40 -11.15 -33.70
N VAL A 15 36.93 -12.19 -34.39
CA VAL A 15 35.51 -12.56 -34.37
C VAL A 15 35.09 -12.98 -32.95
N ILE A 16 35.87 -13.85 -32.29
CA ILE A 16 35.59 -14.26 -30.90
C ILE A 16 35.59 -13.05 -29.97
N ALA A 17 36.59 -12.16 -30.08
CA ALA A 17 36.64 -10.95 -29.27
C ALA A 17 35.42 -10.04 -29.50
N SER A 18 35.00 -9.85 -30.76
CA SER A 18 33.83 -9.04 -31.09
C SER A 18 32.52 -9.61 -30.53
N VAL A 19 32.33 -10.94 -30.62
CA VAL A 19 31.16 -11.62 -30.04
C VAL A 19 31.21 -11.54 -28.52
N MET A 20 32.38 -11.71 -27.91
CA MET A 20 32.55 -11.58 -26.46
C MET A 20 32.20 -10.16 -25.99
N ILE A 21 32.65 -9.12 -26.70
CA ILE A 21 32.30 -7.73 -26.41
C ILE A 21 30.78 -7.51 -26.55
N ALA A 22 30.16 -8.03 -27.61
CA ALA A 22 28.72 -7.93 -27.80
C ALA A 22 27.94 -8.64 -26.68
N CYS A 23 28.36 -9.85 -26.28
CA CYS A 23 27.77 -10.58 -25.17
C CYS A 23 27.89 -9.82 -23.85
N LEU A 24 29.06 -9.22 -23.56
CA LEU A 24 29.24 -8.39 -22.36
C LEU A 24 28.35 -7.14 -22.39
N ALA A 25 28.20 -6.52 -23.56
CA ALA A 25 27.30 -5.38 -23.73
C ALA A 25 25.83 -5.76 -23.50
N PHE A 26 25.37 -6.89 -24.06
CA PHE A 26 24.01 -7.39 -23.81
C PHE A 26 23.82 -7.88 -22.37
N ALA A 27 24.83 -8.49 -21.75
CA ALA A 27 24.79 -8.88 -20.35
C ALA A 27 24.63 -7.64 -19.45
N TYR A 28 25.36 -6.56 -19.73
CA TYR A 28 25.19 -5.29 -19.05
C TYR A 28 23.79 -4.70 -19.31
N LEU A 29 23.30 -4.71 -20.55
CA LEU A 29 21.96 -4.19 -20.87
C LEU A 29 20.84 -5.01 -20.20
N SER A 30 21.02 -6.31 -20.05
CA SER A 30 20.09 -7.21 -19.34
C SER A 30 19.83 -6.76 -17.90
N THR A 31 20.85 -6.22 -17.21
CA THR A 31 20.66 -5.67 -15.85
C THR A 31 19.74 -4.45 -15.78
N LYS A 32 19.45 -3.81 -16.91
CA LYS A 32 18.56 -2.65 -17.01
C LYS A 32 17.15 -3.02 -17.50
N LEU A 33 16.90 -4.29 -17.78
CA LEU A 33 15.58 -4.74 -18.23
C LEU A 33 14.60 -4.70 -17.06
N SER A 34 13.66 -3.76 -17.11
CA SER A 34 12.54 -3.71 -16.17
C SER A 34 11.50 -4.76 -16.56
N ILE A 35 11.21 -5.70 -15.66
CA ILE A 35 10.13 -6.67 -15.84
C ILE A 35 8.92 -6.13 -15.09
N ASP A 36 7.89 -5.73 -15.83
CA ASP A 36 6.59 -5.41 -15.24
C ASP A 36 5.76 -6.70 -15.15
N ALA A 37 5.67 -7.24 -13.94
CA ALA A 37 4.91 -8.44 -13.63
C ALA A 37 3.50 -8.13 -13.11
N SER A 38 2.99 -6.92 -13.33
CA SER A 38 1.62 -6.59 -13.00
C SER A 38 0.64 -7.37 -13.88
N ALA A 39 -0.56 -7.63 -13.34
CA ALA A 39 -1.61 -8.29 -14.12
C ALA A 39 -2.04 -7.47 -15.35
N GLU A 40 -1.74 -6.17 -15.38
CA GLU A 40 -2.03 -5.28 -16.49
C GLU A 40 -1.27 -5.65 -17.77
N THR A 41 -0.05 -6.19 -17.66
CA THR A 41 0.74 -6.62 -18.82
C THR A 41 0.18 -7.87 -19.50
N LEU A 42 -0.76 -8.56 -18.85
CA LEU A 42 -1.49 -9.70 -19.42
C LEU A 42 -2.75 -9.27 -20.20
N LEU A 43 -3.15 -8.00 -20.09
CA LEU A 43 -4.34 -7.46 -20.74
C LEU A 43 -4.02 -7.01 -22.18
N ILE A 44 -5.07 -6.90 -22.99
CA ILE A 44 -4.96 -6.42 -24.37
C ILE A 44 -4.66 -4.92 -24.33
N GLU A 45 -3.55 -4.51 -24.92
CA GLU A 45 -3.03 -3.15 -24.77
C GLU A 45 -3.91 -2.06 -25.41
N ASN A 46 -4.67 -2.41 -26.45
CA ASN A 46 -5.57 -1.51 -27.19
C ASN A 46 -7.06 -1.68 -26.79
N ASP A 47 -7.33 -2.07 -25.55
CA ASP A 47 -8.69 -2.20 -25.03
C ASP A 47 -9.23 -0.82 -24.56
N PRO A 48 -10.37 -0.34 -25.10
CA PRO A 48 -10.96 0.94 -24.69
C PRO A 48 -11.37 0.98 -23.21
N ASP A 49 -11.72 -0.15 -22.60
CA ASP A 49 -12.09 -0.24 -21.20
C ASP A 49 -10.85 -0.13 -20.29
N LEU A 50 -9.71 -0.68 -20.72
CA LEU A 50 -8.42 -0.53 -20.03
C LEU A 50 -7.98 0.94 -20.03
N ASP A 51 -8.14 1.64 -21.15
CA ASP A 51 -7.85 3.07 -21.25
C ASP A 51 -8.76 3.92 -20.36
N ALA A 52 -10.04 3.57 -20.25
CA ALA A 52 -10.95 4.22 -19.33
C ALA A 52 -10.54 3.97 -17.86
N TRP A 53 -10.21 2.72 -17.52
CA TRP A 53 -9.74 2.34 -16.19
C TRP A 53 -8.47 3.10 -15.80
N ARG A 54 -7.47 3.19 -16.69
CA ARG A 54 -6.24 3.95 -16.45
C ARG A 54 -6.52 5.42 -16.14
N LYS A 55 -7.40 6.07 -16.90
CA LYS A 55 -7.78 7.48 -16.67
C LYS A 55 -8.48 7.68 -15.34
N ILE A 56 -9.37 6.76 -14.97
CA ILE A 56 -10.09 6.80 -13.68
C ILE A 56 -9.11 6.55 -12.54
N SER A 57 -8.28 5.52 -12.63
CA SER A 57 -7.28 5.14 -11.62
C SER A 57 -6.23 6.24 -11.38
N GLN A 58 -5.77 6.92 -12.44
CA GLN A 58 -4.88 8.08 -12.31
C GLN A 58 -5.55 9.28 -11.62
N ARG A 59 -6.85 9.47 -11.83
CA ARG A 59 -7.62 10.58 -11.21
C ARG A 59 -8.01 10.28 -9.76
N TYR A 60 -8.42 9.05 -9.50
CA TYR A 60 -8.86 8.56 -8.21
C TYR A 60 -7.84 7.54 -7.74
N ILE A 61 -6.70 8.03 -7.24
CA ILE A 61 -5.62 7.21 -6.71
C ILE A 61 -6.21 6.25 -5.67
N SER A 62 -6.12 4.95 -5.94
CA SER A 62 -6.45 3.90 -4.98
C SER A 62 -5.16 3.42 -4.32
N PRO A 63 -4.85 3.84 -3.08
CA PRO A 63 -3.65 3.37 -2.41
C PRO A 63 -3.73 1.86 -2.18
N ASN A 64 -2.60 1.19 -2.33
CA ASN A 64 -2.47 -0.19 -1.87
C ASN A 64 -2.52 -0.19 -0.33
N PHE A 65 -3.36 -1.02 0.27
CA PHE A 65 -3.50 -1.10 1.71
C PHE A 65 -3.38 -2.54 2.20
N LEU A 66 -2.87 -2.68 3.43
CA LEU A 66 -2.83 -3.92 4.17
C LEU A 66 -3.87 -3.86 5.29
N VAL A 67 -4.74 -4.87 5.36
CA VAL A 67 -5.71 -4.99 6.45
C VAL A 67 -5.14 -5.92 7.52
N ILE A 68 -5.09 -5.44 8.76
CA ILE A 68 -4.72 -6.22 9.93
C ILE A 68 -5.94 -6.34 10.82
N ALA A 69 -6.46 -7.55 10.99
CA ALA A 69 -7.53 -7.85 11.93
C ALA A 69 -6.94 -8.28 13.27
N TYR A 70 -7.45 -7.73 14.36
CA TYR A 70 -7.05 -8.08 15.72
C TYR A 70 -8.27 -8.47 16.54
N THR A 71 -8.24 -9.67 17.12
CA THR A 71 -9.28 -10.16 18.04
C THR A 71 -8.73 -10.09 19.47
N PRO A 72 -9.22 -9.17 20.31
CA PRO A 72 -8.78 -9.08 21.69
C PRO A 72 -9.28 -10.28 22.51
N LYS A 73 -8.52 -10.69 23.52
CA LYS A 73 -8.96 -11.73 24.48
C LYS A 73 -9.83 -11.17 25.61
N THR A 74 -9.76 -9.86 25.81
CA THR A 74 -10.50 -9.08 26.82
C THR A 74 -11.22 -7.92 26.12
N ASP A 75 -11.70 -6.91 26.84
CA ASP A 75 -12.38 -5.76 26.22
C ASP A 75 -11.42 -5.02 25.27
N LEU A 76 -11.86 -4.70 24.06
CA LEU A 76 -11.03 -4.03 23.04
C LEU A 76 -10.40 -2.74 23.56
N PHE A 77 -11.08 -2.03 24.45
CA PHE A 77 -10.67 -0.74 25.00
C PHE A 77 -9.87 -0.88 26.30
N ASP A 78 -9.55 -2.11 26.71
CA ASP A 78 -8.59 -2.33 27.79
C ASP A 78 -7.24 -1.72 27.43
N LYS A 79 -6.60 -1.10 28.42
CA LYS A 79 -5.33 -0.41 28.26
C LYS A 79 -4.26 -1.28 27.58
N GLN A 80 -4.20 -2.58 27.93
CA GLN A 80 -3.25 -3.52 27.34
C GLN A 80 -3.46 -3.70 25.83
N ASN A 81 -4.71 -3.80 25.37
CA ASN A 81 -5.04 -3.99 23.96
C ASN A 81 -4.79 -2.71 23.17
N LEU A 82 -5.15 -1.55 23.73
CA LEU A 82 -4.88 -0.25 23.13
C LEU A 82 -3.37 0.03 23.02
N GLU A 83 -2.58 -0.30 24.05
CA GLU A 83 -1.12 -0.17 24.00
C GLU A 83 -0.49 -1.10 22.96
N LEU A 84 -0.99 -2.34 22.82
CA LEU A 84 -0.52 -3.25 21.79
C LEU A 84 -0.80 -2.71 20.38
N ILE A 85 -2.01 -2.23 20.11
CA ILE A 85 -2.38 -1.64 18.82
C ILE A 85 -1.55 -0.39 18.54
N LYS A 86 -1.29 0.43 19.56
CA LYS A 86 -0.45 1.61 19.45
C LYS A 86 0.97 1.24 19.04
N ASN A 87 1.60 0.31 19.76
CA ASN A 87 2.98 -0.10 19.51
C ASN A 87 3.12 -0.70 18.10
N LEU A 88 2.19 -1.57 17.69
CA LEU A 88 2.17 -2.12 16.34
C LEU A 88 2.01 -1.02 15.28
N SER A 89 1.12 -0.05 15.52
CA SER A 89 0.93 1.07 14.60
C SER A 89 2.20 1.93 14.49
N ASP A 90 2.89 2.17 15.60
CA ASP A 90 4.12 2.97 15.64
C ASP A 90 5.30 2.23 14.97
N GLU A 91 5.42 0.91 15.16
CA GLU A 91 6.42 0.07 14.48
C GLU A 91 6.21 0.05 12.97
N LEU A 92 4.96 -0.12 12.51
CA LEU A 92 4.64 -0.08 11.08
C LEU A 92 4.97 1.28 10.46
N LYS A 93 4.68 2.38 11.15
CA LYS A 93 5.00 3.74 10.69
C LYS A 93 6.51 4.01 10.53
N GLN A 94 7.38 3.23 11.15
CA GLN A 94 8.84 3.41 10.99
C GLN A 94 9.35 2.94 9.62
N ASN A 95 8.55 2.15 8.89
CA ASN A 95 8.92 1.69 7.56
C ASN A 95 8.72 2.80 6.52
N SER A 96 9.76 3.14 5.76
CA SER A 96 9.71 4.18 4.73
C SER A 96 8.74 3.89 3.58
N MET A 97 8.28 2.65 3.43
CA MET A 97 7.30 2.23 2.42
C MET A 97 5.84 2.39 2.88
N ILE A 98 5.62 2.79 4.14
CA ILE A 98 4.28 2.96 4.73
C ILE A 98 3.98 4.44 4.86
N ASP A 99 3.05 4.93 4.03
CA ASP A 99 2.61 6.34 4.06
C ASP A 99 1.78 6.68 5.31
N GLY A 100 1.08 5.70 5.89
CA GLY A 100 0.28 5.91 7.08
C GLY A 100 -0.35 4.64 7.63
N VAL A 101 -0.76 4.71 8.91
CA VAL A 101 -1.48 3.63 9.61
C VAL A 101 -2.75 4.20 10.20
N LEU A 102 -3.89 3.68 9.72
CA LEU A 102 -5.21 3.96 10.27
C LEU A 102 -5.59 2.82 11.22
N SER A 103 -5.90 3.15 12.47
CA SER A 103 -6.33 2.18 13.47
C SER A 103 -7.45 2.75 14.34
N ILE A 104 -8.04 1.94 15.22
CA ILE A 104 -9.05 2.40 16.17
C ILE A 104 -8.58 3.60 17.01
N LEU A 105 -7.26 3.78 17.19
CA LEU A 105 -6.68 4.88 17.95
C LEU A 105 -6.63 6.20 17.18
N THR A 106 -6.48 6.14 15.85
CA THR A 106 -6.21 7.30 15.00
C THR A 106 -7.40 7.69 14.13
N VAL A 107 -8.45 6.88 14.08
CA VAL A 107 -9.69 7.25 13.39
C VAL A 107 -10.34 8.48 14.05
N PRO A 108 -10.91 9.39 13.24
CA PRO A 108 -11.62 10.54 13.75
C PRO A 108 -12.88 10.12 14.50
N LEU A 109 -13.18 10.78 15.61
CA LEU A 109 -14.45 10.65 16.33
C LEU A 109 -15.34 11.80 15.89
N LEU A 110 -16.47 11.49 15.25
CA LEU A 110 -17.33 12.48 14.60
C LEU A 110 -18.55 12.83 15.45
N GLN A 111 -19.09 11.85 16.17
CA GLN A 111 -20.28 12.03 17.02
C GLN A 111 -19.91 12.38 18.46
N SER A 112 -18.69 12.08 18.89
CA SER A 112 -18.20 12.37 20.24
C SER A 112 -17.72 13.82 20.44
N VAL A 113 -17.74 14.67 19.40
CA VAL A 113 -17.27 16.07 19.47
C VAL A 113 -18.34 17.01 20.03
N GLU A 114 -17.94 17.89 20.95
CA GLU A 114 -18.80 18.96 21.44
C GLU A 114 -19.10 19.98 20.32
N GLY A 115 -20.38 20.30 20.13
CA GLY A 115 -20.83 21.22 19.07
C GLY A 115 -21.04 20.59 17.68
N GLY A 116 -21.01 19.26 17.56
CA GLY A 116 -21.32 18.53 16.33
C GLY A 116 -20.33 18.83 15.20
N LEU A 117 -20.82 18.92 13.94
CA LEU A 117 -19.96 19.18 12.77
C LEU A 117 -19.11 20.46 12.89
N SER A 118 -19.63 21.50 13.57
CA SER A 118 -18.87 22.74 13.77
C SER A 118 -17.68 22.56 14.73
N GLY A 119 -17.78 21.59 15.65
CA GLY A 119 -16.68 21.19 16.53
C GLY A 119 -15.57 20.46 15.77
N ILE A 120 -15.96 19.56 14.84
CA ILE A 120 -15.02 18.79 13.99
C ILE A 120 -14.09 19.71 13.20
N LEU A 121 -14.64 20.83 12.67
CA LEU A 121 -13.86 21.81 11.90
C LEU A 121 -12.77 22.52 12.73
N LYS A 122 -12.90 22.54 14.06
CA LYS A 122 -11.88 23.13 14.95
C LYS A 122 -10.82 22.12 15.34
N HIS A 123 -11.25 20.92 15.75
CA HIS A 123 -10.38 19.81 16.10
C HIS A 123 -11.16 18.51 15.88
N THR A 124 -10.53 17.54 15.24
CA THR A 124 -11.12 16.20 15.10
C THR A 124 -10.51 15.27 16.13
N PRO A 125 -11.22 14.96 17.23
CA PRO A 125 -10.65 14.14 18.28
C PRO A 125 -10.46 12.69 17.80
N THR A 126 -9.43 12.03 18.33
CA THR A 126 -9.13 10.61 18.08
C THR A 126 -8.82 9.92 19.39
N LEU A 127 -9.00 8.60 19.52
CA LEU A 127 -8.72 7.86 20.77
C LEU A 127 -7.28 8.03 21.32
N ALA A 128 -6.35 8.57 20.54
CA ALA A 128 -5.02 8.97 20.98
C ALA A 128 -4.98 10.28 21.83
N ASP A 129 -6.04 11.08 21.82
CA ASP A 129 -6.13 12.33 22.60
C ASP A 129 -6.40 12.05 24.09
N LYS A 130 -5.86 12.90 24.97
CA LYS A 130 -5.88 12.68 26.42
C LYS A 130 -7.25 12.87 27.08
N ASP A 131 -8.11 13.71 26.50
CA ASP A 131 -9.35 14.19 27.14
C ASP A 131 -10.60 13.56 26.50
N ILE A 132 -10.62 12.22 26.39
CA ILE A 132 -11.71 11.49 25.72
C ILE A 132 -12.58 10.70 26.69
N ASN A 133 -13.89 10.85 26.52
CA ASN A 133 -14.89 10.04 27.20
C ASN A 133 -15.04 8.69 26.49
N LEU A 134 -14.41 7.64 27.05
CA LEU A 134 -14.46 6.29 26.49
C LEU A 134 -15.88 5.73 26.33
N THR A 135 -16.82 6.09 27.20
CA THR A 135 -18.21 5.63 27.09
C THR A 135 -18.88 6.15 25.83
N LYS A 136 -18.67 7.44 25.50
CA LYS A 136 -19.19 8.03 24.25
C LYS A 136 -18.54 7.41 23.03
N VAL A 137 -17.24 7.14 23.08
CA VAL A 137 -16.53 6.48 21.97
C VAL A 137 -17.02 5.06 21.74
N LYS A 138 -17.19 4.25 22.80
CA LYS A 138 -17.76 2.90 22.71
C LYS A 138 -19.11 2.93 22.03
N GLN A 139 -19.97 3.86 22.44
CA GLN A 139 -21.28 4.06 21.84
C GLN A 139 -21.19 4.44 20.37
N GLU A 140 -20.32 5.39 20.00
CA GLU A 140 -20.13 5.80 18.60
C GLU A 140 -19.61 4.63 17.74
N PHE A 141 -18.65 3.86 18.24
CA PHE A 141 -18.08 2.72 17.53
C PHE A 141 -19.09 1.59 17.29
N GLN A 142 -20.03 1.38 18.22
CA GLN A 142 -21.10 0.38 18.07
C GLN A 142 -22.26 0.87 17.18
N THR A 143 -22.64 2.15 17.27
CA THR A 143 -23.86 2.69 16.66
C THR A 143 -23.63 3.41 15.33
N SER A 144 -22.42 3.94 15.10
CA SER A 144 -22.12 4.67 13.87
C SER A 144 -22.03 3.70 12.69
N PRO A 145 -22.74 3.99 11.57
CA PRO A 145 -22.64 3.18 10.35
C PRO A 145 -21.25 3.28 9.70
N LEU A 146 -20.42 4.23 10.13
CA LEU A 146 -19.04 4.38 9.63
C LEU A 146 -18.07 3.41 10.30
N TYR A 147 -18.29 3.05 11.56
CA TYR A 147 -17.36 2.22 12.33
C TYR A 147 -17.87 0.80 12.54
N SER A 148 -19.15 0.66 12.88
CA SER A 148 -19.80 -0.64 13.06
C SER A 148 -19.79 -1.43 11.75
N LYS A 149 -19.35 -2.69 11.80
CA LYS A 149 -19.15 -3.59 10.64
C LYS A 149 -18.05 -3.20 9.65
N ASN A 150 -17.35 -2.09 9.87
CA ASN A 150 -16.24 -1.66 9.00
C ASN A 150 -14.91 -1.71 9.75
N LEU A 151 -14.78 -0.90 10.79
CA LEU A 151 -13.59 -0.83 11.63
C LEU A 151 -13.66 -1.85 12.77
N ILE A 152 -14.88 -2.13 13.25
CA ILE A 152 -15.12 -2.97 14.40
C ILE A 152 -16.27 -3.94 14.12
N SER A 153 -16.12 -5.19 14.56
CA SER A 153 -17.15 -6.22 14.44
C SER A 153 -18.40 -5.86 15.23
N GLN A 154 -19.55 -6.44 14.83
CA GLN A 154 -20.81 -6.24 15.56
C GLN A 154 -20.79 -6.83 16.96
N ASP A 155 -19.91 -7.81 17.18
CA ASP A 155 -19.89 -8.69 18.33
C ASP A 155 -19.11 -8.10 19.52
N LEU A 156 -18.91 -6.77 19.50
CA LEU A 156 -18.12 -6.04 20.47
C LEU A 156 -18.65 -6.17 21.90
#